data_AF-A0A4Q5P8G0-F1
#
_entry.id   AF-A0A4Q5P8G0-F1
#
_cell.length_a   1.000
_cell.length_b   1.000
_cell.length_c   1.000
_cell.angle_alpha   90.00
_cell.angle_beta   90.00
_cell.angle_gamma   90.00
#
_symmetry.space_group_name_H-M   'P 1'
#
loop_
_entity.id
_entity.type
_entity.pdbx_description
1 polymer ?
#
loop_
_entity_poly.entity_id
_entity_poly.type
_entity_poly.pdbx_seq_one_letter_code
_entity_poly.pdbx_strand_id
1 'polypeptide(L)'
;MIEEPYNTFYLNPLVLPLKGKVDKHIDHSLRSYYLKIDFPERVVVYYVDIPEMSGGNLILYKEDRFIAKIRPSNNKLVLFKGDLKHEITTITDMTNTSDSRRMSLVCEQYNLDKYSLSQIPDFLVRSDAGFNTFLADEIED
;
A
#
# COMPACT_ATOMS: atom_id res chain seq x y z
N MET A 1 -29.42 -5.77 -5.09
CA MET A 1 -27.99 -5.63 -5.41
C MET A 1 -27.40 -4.72 -4.35
N ILE A 2 -26.33 -5.15 -3.69
CA ILE A 2 -25.52 -4.21 -2.91
C ILE A 2 -24.78 -3.41 -3.98
N GLU A 3 -25.09 -2.12 -4.12
CA GLU A 3 -24.26 -1.24 -4.95
C GLU A 3 -22.84 -1.33 -4.39
N GLU A 4 -21.89 -1.78 -5.20
CA GLU A 4 -20.49 -1.66 -4.84
C GLU A 4 -20.15 -0.16 -4.88
N PRO A 5 -19.84 0.47 -3.74
CA PRO A 5 -19.67 1.92 -3.70
C PRO A 5 -18.40 2.39 -4.43
N TYR A 6 -17.58 1.48 -4.94
CA TYR A 6 -16.29 1.74 -5.56
C TYR A 6 -16.23 1.12 -6.94
N ASN A 7 -15.68 1.84 -7.91
CA ASN A 7 -15.60 1.43 -9.31
C ASN A 7 -14.15 1.37 -9.84
N THR A 8 -13.16 1.73 -9.01
CA THR A 8 -11.74 1.72 -9.38
C THR A 8 -10.89 1.34 -8.18
N PHE A 9 -9.85 0.53 -8.41
CA PHE A 9 -8.99 0.00 -7.37
C PHE A 9 -7.52 0.11 -7.76
N TYR A 10 -6.66 0.51 -6.82
CA TYR A 10 -5.22 0.41 -6.97
C TYR A 10 -4.68 -0.54 -5.90
N LEU A 11 -3.99 -1.60 -6.31
CA LEU A 11 -3.40 -2.58 -5.41
C LEU A 11 -1.88 -2.47 -5.42
N ASN A 12 -1.28 -2.45 -4.23
CA ASN A 12 0.16 -2.39 -4.06
C ASN A 12 0.64 -3.40 -3.01
N PRO A 13 1.35 -4.48 -3.41
CA PRO A 13 2.12 -5.30 -2.50
C PRO A 13 3.28 -4.49 -1.91
N LEU A 14 3.18 -4.13 -0.63
CA LEU A 14 4.23 -3.44 0.09
C LEU A 14 5.08 -4.43 0.87
N VAL A 15 6.35 -4.54 0.48
CA VAL A 15 7.35 -5.41 1.10
C VAL A 15 8.43 -4.55 1.74
N LEU A 16 8.57 -4.62 3.06
CA LEU A 16 9.57 -3.85 3.80
C LEU A 16 10.62 -4.77 4.46
N PRO A 17 11.92 -4.59 4.17
CA PRO A 17 12.99 -5.30 4.87
C PRO A 17 13.26 -4.68 6.25
N LEU A 18 14.22 -5.24 6.99
CA LEU A 18 14.79 -4.58 8.18
C LEU A 18 15.24 -3.15 7.83
N LYS A 19 15.03 -2.19 8.75
CA LYS A 19 15.19 -0.74 8.55
C LYS A 19 14.21 -0.11 7.54
N GLY A 20 13.35 -0.90 6.91
CA GLY A 20 12.27 -0.41 6.06
C GLY A 20 11.31 0.48 6.82
N LYS A 21 10.82 1.52 6.14
CA LYS A 21 9.83 2.48 6.61
C LYS A 21 9.04 3.01 5.42
N VAL A 22 7.93 3.68 5.71
CA VAL A 22 7.23 4.52 4.73
C VAL A 22 7.04 5.87 5.38
N ASP A 23 7.54 6.93 4.73
CA ASP A 23 7.43 8.29 5.24
C ASP A 23 5.97 8.77 5.20
N LYS A 24 5.68 9.78 6.01
CA LYS A 24 4.32 10.31 6.15
C LYS A 24 3.80 10.89 4.84
N HIS A 25 2.67 10.37 4.36
CA HIS A 25 2.03 10.80 3.12
C HIS A 25 0.53 10.49 3.13
N ILE A 26 -0.18 10.86 2.06
CA ILE A 26 -1.54 10.43 1.74
C ILE A 26 -1.43 9.63 0.45
N ASP A 27 -2.13 8.50 0.36
CA ASP A 27 -2.17 7.69 -0.87
C ASP A 27 -2.82 8.48 -2.00
N HIS A 28 -2.19 8.46 -3.18
CA HIS A 28 -2.73 9.17 -4.34
C HIS A 28 -2.27 8.57 -5.68
N SER A 29 -2.27 7.24 -5.76
CA SER A 29 -1.59 6.51 -6.84
C SER A 29 -2.20 6.76 -8.23
N LEU A 30 -3.53 6.94 -8.32
CA LEU A 30 -4.22 7.18 -9.60
C LEU A 30 -3.94 8.55 -10.21
N ARG A 31 -3.38 9.50 -9.44
CA ARG A 31 -3.04 10.84 -9.95
C ARG A 31 -2.03 10.81 -11.10
N SER A 32 -1.26 9.72 -11.22
CA SER A 32 -0.33 9.46 -12.33
C SER A 32 -1.02 9.32 -13.70
N TYR A 33 -2.32 8.97 -13.72
CA TYR A 33 -3.12 8.88 -14.95
C TYR A 33 -3.90 10.16 -15.22
N TYR A 34 -4.46 10.78 -14.16
CA TYR A 34 -5.21 12.02 -14.28
C TYR A 34 -5.04 12.89 -13.03
N LEU A 35 -4.50 14.09 -13.23
CA LEU A 35 -4.05 14.97 -12.14
C LEU A 35 -5.17 15.46 -11.20
N LYS A 36 -6.44 15.39 -11.63
CA LYS A 36 -7.60 15.86 -10.86
C LYS A 36 -8.38 14.75 -10.16
N ILE A 37 -7.85 13.53 -10.13
CA ILE A 37 -8.43 12.48 -9.28
C ILE A 37 -8.22 12.89 -7.82
N ASP A 38 -9.27 12.83 -7.01
CA ASP A 38 -9.21 13.10 -5.57
C ASP A 38 -8.50 11.95 -4.81
N PHE A 39 -8.34 12.08 -3.51
CA PHE A 39 -7.83 10.98 -2.67
C PHE A 39 -8.76 9.77 -2.71
N PRO A 40 -8.26 8.55 -2.42
CA PRO A 40 -9.12 7.40 -2.28
C PRO A 40 -10.18 7.64 -1.19
N GLU A 41 -11.38 7.12 -1.39
CA GLU A 41 -12.41 7.18 -0.35
C GLU A 41 -12.05 6.27 0.83
N ARG A 42 -11.40 5.15 0.53
CA ARG A 42 -10.99 4.14 1.50
C ARG A 42 -9.65 3.52 1.13
N VAL A 43 -8.86 3.25 2.15
CA VAL A 43 -7.66 2.41 2.05
C VAL A 43 -7.85 1.17 2.91
N VAL A 44 -7.49 0.02 2.35
CA VAL A 44 -7.48 -1.28 3.03
C VAL A 44 -6.05 -1.80 3.06
N VAL A 45 -5.60 -2.22 4.23
CA VAL A 45 -4.30 -2.87 4.42
C VAL A 45 -4.55 -4.27 4.96
N TYR A 46 -4.16 -5.28 4.18
CA TYR A 46 -4.15 -6.67 4.61
C TYR A 46 -2.71 -7.09 4.92
N TYR A 47 -2.47 -7.52 6.16
CA TYR A 47 -1.16 -7.96 6.61
C TYR A 47 -0.97 -9.45 6.27
N VAL A 48 -0.19 -9.72 5.22
CA VAL A 48 -0.06 -11.04 4.62
C VAL A 48 0.96 -11.89 5.39
N ASP A 49 2.17 -11.35 5.55
CA ASP A 49 3.26 -12.03 6.25
C ASP A 49 4.03 -11.03 7.11
N ILE A 50 3.96 -11.23 8.43
CA ILE A 50 4.48 -10.36 9.46
C ILE A 50 5.38 -11.21 10.36
N PRO A 51 6.70 -11.11 10.21
CA PRO A 51 7.65 -11.81 11.07
C PRO A 51 7.58 -11.24 12.50
N GLU A 52 8.19 -11.95 13.46
CA GLU A 52 8.43 -11.35 14.77
C GLU A 52 9.39 -10.16 14.62
N MET A 53 8.89 -8.98 14.95
CA MET A 53 9.62 -7.73 14.71
C MET A 53 9.25 -6.64 15.71
N SER A 54 10.14 -5.65 15.82
CA SER A 54 9.91 -4.38 16.52
C SER A 54 9.85 -3.23 15.52
N GLY A 55 8.95 -2.26 15.76
CA GLY A 55 8.67 -1.20 14.79
C GLY A 55 7.61 -1.61 13.76
N GLY A 56 7.68 -1.09 12.53
CA GLY A 56 6.78 -1.46 11.44
C GLY A 56 5.29 -1.13 11.63
N ASN A 57 4.96 -0.27 12.61
CA ASN A 57 3.58 0.10 12.94
C ASN A 57 3.03 1.07 11.91
N LEU A 58 1.77 0.87 11.52
CA LEU A 58 1.00 1.87 10.78
C LEU A 58 0.56 2.96 11.75
N ILE A 59 0.95 4.21 11.49
CA ILE A 59 0.50 5.37 12.25
C ILE A 59 -0.44 6.17 11.37
N LEU A 60 -1.62 6.50 11.90
CA LEU A 60 -2.60 7.33 11.22
C LEU A 60 -2.64 8.71 11.86
N TYR A 61 -2.82 9.72 11.01
CA TYR A 61 -2.97 11.12 11.37
C TYR A 61 -4.20 11.70 10.68
N LYS A 62 -4.88 12.59 11.39
CA LYS A 62 -5.82 13.53 10.76
C LYS A 62 -5.11 14.88 10.72
N GLU A 63 -4.90 15.40 9.52
CA GLU A 63 -3.99 16.53 9.29
C GLU A 63 -2.60 16.19 9.84
N ASP A 64 -2.15 16.81 10.94
CA ASP A 64 -0.88 16.48 11.61
C ASP A 64 -1.07 15.93 13.03
N ARG A 65 -2.32 15.71 13.46
CA ARG A 65 -2.64 15.13 14.76
C ARG A 65 -2.63 13.61 14.68
N PHE A 66 -1.85 12.97 15.54
CA PHE A 66 -1.89 11.52 15.76
C PHE A 66 -3.31 11.08 16.16
N ILE A 67 -3.83 10.04 15.51
CA ILE A 67 -5.13 9.46 15.84
C ILE A 67 -5.07 7.98 16.21
N ALA A 68 -4.14 7.21 15.64
CA ALA A 68 -4.03 5.78 15.94
C ALA A 68 -2.63 5.24 15.62
N LYS A 69 -2.25 4.21 16.38
CA LYS A 69 -1.10 3.34 16.11
C LYS A 69 -1.61 1.92 15.99
N ILE A 70 -1.38 1.30 14.84
CA ILE A 70 -1.77 -0.08 14.60
C ILE A 70 -0.53 -0.96 14.51
N ARG A 71 -0.41 -1.90 15.45
CA ARG A 71 0.59 -2.97 15.36
C ARG A 71 0.15 -3.98 14.29
N PRO A 72 1.04 -4.33 13.34
CA PRO A 72 0.77 -5.35 12.33
C PRO A 72 0.75 -6.75 12.95
N SER A 73 -0.05 -7.64 12.37
CA SER A 73 -0.07 -9.07 12.68
C SER A 73 -0.66 -9.84 11.50
N ASN A 74 -0.24 -11.09 11.31
CA ASN A 74 -0.76 -11.94 10.22
C ASN A 74 -2.28 -11.97 10.17
N ASN A 75 -2.82 -11.95 8.95
CA ASN A 75 -4.26 -11.99 8.64
C ASN A 75 -5.09 -10.81 9.15
N LYS A 76 -4.45 -9.78 9.69
CA LYS A 76 -5.17 -8.57 10.12
C LYS A 76 -5.55 -7.74 8.90
N LEU A 77 -6.80 -7.30 8.87
CA LEU A 77 -7.32 -6.34 7.90
C LEU A 77 -7.57 -5.01 8.61
N VAL A 78 -7.07 -3.91 8.06
CA VAL A 78 -7.27 -2.57 8.58
C VAL A 78 -7.87 -1.72 7.48
N LEU A 79 -8.94 -0.99 7.81
CA LEU A 79 -9.60 -0.06 6.90
C LEU A 79 -9.56 1.33 7.51
N PHE A 80 -9.26 2.33 6.70
CA PHE A 80 -9.27 3.73 7.14
C PHE A 80 -9.68 4.65 5.98
N LYS A 81 -10.04 5.90 6.31
CA LYS A 81 -10.40 6.90 5.30
C LYS A 81 -9.17 7.26 4.47
N GLY A 82 -9.30 7.32 3.15
CA GLY A 82 -8.15 7.52 2.27
C GLY A 82 -7.56 8.93 2.27
N ASP A 83 -8.22 9.91 2.92
CA ASP A 83 -7.72 11.26 3.13
C ASP A 83 -6.82 11.41 4.38
N LEU A 84 -6.55 10.31 5.10
CA LEU A 84 -5.70 10.33 6.29
C LEU A 84 -4.23 10.24 5.92
N LYS A 85 -3.42 11.17 6.47
CA LYS A 85 -1.97 11.03 6.44
C LYS A 85 -1.57 9.81 7.23
N HIS A 86 -0.60 9.06 6.73
CA HIS A 86 -0.12 7.86 7.39
C HIS A 86 1.35 7.57 7.09
N GLU A 87 1.98 6.80 7.97
CA GLU A 87 3.37 6.36 7.85
C GLU A 87 3.51 4.93 8.39
N ILE A 88 4.61 4.28 8.03
CA ILE A 88 5.05 3.04 8.68
C ILE A 88 6.35 3.34 9.42
N THR A 89 6.32 3.19 10.75
CA THR A 89 7.52 3.39 11.58
C THR A 89 8.62 2.43 11.17
N THR A 90 9.88 2.87 11.22
CA THR A 90 11.06 2.05 10.92
C THR A 90 11.01 0.71 11.64
N ILE A 91 11.27 -0.38 10.91
CA ILE A 91 11.48 -1.71 11.50
C ILE A 91 12.89 -1.75 12.08
N THR A 92 12.99 -1.88 13.40
CA THR A 92 14.28 -1.81 14.12
C THR A 92 14.89 -3.18 14.39
N ASP A 93 14.07 -4.23 14.40
CA ASP A 93 14.48 -5.61 14.66
C ASP A 93 13.52 -6.59 13.96
N MET A 94 14.02 -7.75 13.54
CA MET A 94 13.27 -8.78 12.82
C MET A 94 13.96 -10.16 13.00
N THR A 95 13.21 -11.21 13.34
CA THR A 95 13.78 -12.56 13.45
C THR A 95 14.08 -13.16 12.06
N ASN A 96 15.11 -14.01 11.96
CA ASN A 96 15.57 -14.65 10.70
C ASN A 96 15.95 -13.63 9.59
N THR A 97 16.89 -12.74 9.91
CA THR A 97 17.16 -11.46 9.21
C THR A 97 17.59 -11.53 7.74
N SER A 98 18.07 -12.66 7.21
CA SER A 98 18.55 -12.69 5.82
C SER A 98 17.42 -12.56 4.80
N ASP A 99 16.27 -13.16 5.07
CA ASP A 99 15.16 -13.24 4.10
C ASP A 99 13.80 -12.77 4.65
N SER A 100 13.67 -12.54 5.96
CA SER A 100 12.42 -12.04 6.54
C SER A 100 12.05 -10.65 6.02
N ARG A 101 10.77 -10.46 5.70
CA ARG A 101 10.20 -9.18 5.23
C ARG A 101 8.82 -8.98 5.82
N ARG A 102 8.45 -7.72 6.10
CA ARG A 102 7.07 -7.34 6.44
C ARG A 102 6.30 -7.15 5.13
N MET A 103 5.35 -8.02 4.84
CA MET A 103 4.53 -7.98 3.63
C MET A 103 3.08 -7.61 3.95
N SER A 104 2.56 -6.63 3.21
CA SER A 104 1.15 -6.24 3.26
C SER A 104 0.62 -5.94 1.86
N LEU A 105 -0.63 -6.25 1.61
CA LEU A 105 -1.35 -5.78 0.43
C LEU A 105 -2.12 -4.51 0.79
N VAL A 106 -1.81 -3.41 0.11
CA VAL A 106 -2.54 -2.15 0.21
C VAL A 106 -3.51 -2.05 -0.95
N CYS A 107 -4.75 -1.65 -0.68
CA CYS A 107 -5.77 -1.41 -1.68
C CYS A 107 -6.41 -0.05 -1.46
N GLU A 108 -6.22 0.85 -2.42
CA GLU A 108 -6.93 2.12 -2.51
C GLU A 108 -8.23 1.91 -3.28
N GLN A 109 -9.34 2.42 -2.75
CA GLN A 109 -10.67 2.26 -3.33
C GLN A 109 -11.25 3.64 -3.66
N TYR A 110 -11.68 3.80 -4.91
CA TYR A 110 -12.18 5.05 -5.46
C TYR A 110 -13.57 4.86 -6.07
N ASN A 111 -14.33 5.95 -6.08
CA ASN A 111 -15.58 6.06 -6.82
C ASN A 111 -15.45 7.23 -7.82
N LEU A 112 -14.95 6.93 -9.01
CA LEU A 112 -14.66 7.94 -10.02
C LEU A 112 -15.90 8.28 -10.84
N ASP A 113 -16.03 9.54 -11.25
CA ASP A 113 -16.99 9.93 -12.29
C ASP A 113 -16.63 9.29 -13.65
N LYS A 114 -17.57 9.28 -14.59
CA LYS A 114 -17.38 8.65 -15.92
C LYS A 114 -16.18 9.19 -16.69
N TYR A 115 -15.90 10.48 -16.57
CA TYR A 115 -14.78 11.10 -17.27
C TYR A 115 -13.46 10.68 -16.62
N SER A 116 -13.33 10.82 -15.30
CA SER A 116 -12.14 10.39 -14.54
C SER A 116 -11.85 8.90 -14.73
N LEU A 117 -12.89 8.05 -14.67
CA LEU A 117 -12.77 6.61 -14.92
C LEU A 117 -12.24 6.31 -16.33
N SER A 118 -12.68 7.05 -17.35
CA SER A 118 -12.19 6.88 -18.73
C SER A 118 -10.70 7.20 -18.93
N GLN A 119 -10.06 7.85 -17.95
CA GLN A 119 -8.62 8.12 -17.97
C GLN A 119 -7.79 6.98 -17.35
N ILE A 120 -8.44 6.04 -16.66
CA ILE A 120 -7.79 4.90 -16.00
C ILE A 120 -7.84 3.69 -16.94
N PRO A 121 -6.74 2.92 -17.07
CA PRO A 121 -6.78 1.67 -17.81
C PRO A 121 -7.70 0.65 -17.13
N ASP A 122 -8.44 -0.13 -17.92
CA ASP A 122 -9.32 -1.18 -17.39
C ASP A 122 -8.58 -2.18 -16.48
N PHE A 123 -7.35 -2.53 -16.84
CA PHE A 123 -6.43 -3.32 -16.02
C PHE A 123 -4.99 -3.05 -16.43
N LEU A 124 -4.11 -2.82 -15.46
CA LEU A 124 -2.68 -2.64 -15.71
C LEU A 124 -1.86 -3.10 -14.50
N VAL A 125 -0.85 -3.92 -14.76
CA VAL A 125 0.19 -4.27 -13.77
C VAL A 125 1.41 -3.41 -14.05
N ARG A 126 1.95 -2.78 -12.99
CA ARG A 126 3.21 -2.04 -13.05
C ARG A 126 4.22 -2.68 -12.11
N SER A 127 5.49 -2.64 -12.51
CA SER A 127 6.61 -3.08 -11.70
C SER A 127 7.69 -2.00 -11.76
N ASP A 128 8.21 -1.64 -10.60
CA ASP A 128 9.41 -0.80 -10.47
C ASP A 128 10.69 -1.65 -10.39
N ALA A 129 10.59 -2.97 -10.64
CA ALA A 129 11.75 -3.84 -10.73
C ALA A 129 12.67 -3.35 -11.86
N GLY A 130 13.96 -3.16 -11.54
CA GLY A 130 14.95 -2.79 -12.55
C GLY A 130 15.05 -3.86 -13.63
N PHE A 131 15.41 -3.45 -14.85
CA PHE A 131 15.56 -4.35 -16.01
C PHE A 131 16.41 -5.60 -15.71
N ASN A 132 17.40 -5.48 -14.82
CA ASN A 132 18.27 -6.58 -14.39
C ASN A 132 17.52 -7.74 -13.71
N THR A 133 16.38 -7.48 -13.06
CA THR A 133 15.55 -8.53 -12.46
C THR A 133 14.96 -9.45 -13.54
N PHE A 134 14.70 -8.92 -14.75
CA PHE A 134 14.22 -9.72 -15.88
C PHE A 134 15.34 -10.52 -16.56
N LEU A 135 16.59 -10.06 -16.49
CA LEU A 135 17.74 -10.79 -17.04
C LEU A 135 18.15 -11.98 -16.17
N ALA A 136 17.94 -11.91 -14.86
CA ALA A 136 18.26 -13.02 -13.96
C ALA A 136 17.36 -14.25 -14.23
N ASP A 137 16.11 -14.02 -14.65
CA ASP A 137 15.15 -15.07 -14.97
C ASP A 137 15.40 -15.71 -16.37
N GLU A 138 16.16 -15.07 -17.27
CA GLU A 138 16.49 -15.62 -18.61
C GLU A 138 17.90 -16.26 -18.71
N ILE A 139 18.71 -16.21 -17.64
CA ILE A 139 20.06 -16.82 -17.61
C ILE A 139 20.05 -18.17 -16.87
N GLU A 140 18.92 -18.58 -16.29
CA GLU A 140 18.70 -19.98 -15.88
C GLU A 140 18.10 -20.79 -17.05
N ASP A 141 18.92 -21.06 -18.07
CA ASP A 141 18.77 -22.18 -19.03
C ASP A 141 20.16 -22.70 -19.46
#